data_AF-A0AAV4DJG0-F1
#
_entry.id   AF-A0AAV4DJG0-F1
#
_cell.length_a   1.000
_cell.length_b   1.000
_cell.length_c   1.000
_cell.angle_alpha   90.00
_cell.angle_beta   90.00
_cell.angle_gamma   90.00
#
_symmetry.space_group_name_H-M   'P 1'
#
loop_
_entity.id
_entity.type
_entity.pdbx_description
1 polymer ?
#
loop_
_entity_poly.entity_id
_entity_poly.type
_entity_poly.pdbx_seq_one_letter_code
_entity_poly.pdbx_strand_id
1 'polypeptide(L)'
;MAPSFRMIVAVLWVFLCVAVFYVASCPRRRRVNSPHCKVDEKVFHHEAIFTYPSGSCYVYKCYYAMVKWVKNECRFNGRCYKLNAVWHSGDKTFRCILNKEKKADYKEINKGNRRYK
;
A
#
# COMPACT_ATOMS: atom_id res chain seq x y z
N MET A 1 -43.20 60.29 22.11
CA MET A 1 -42.52 59.41 23.08
C MET A 1 -41.77 58.34 22.30
N ALA A 2 -40.47 58.52 22.12
CA ALA A 2 -39.60 57.61 21.37
C ALA A 2 -38.82 56.73 22.36
N PRO A 3 -38.80 55.39 22.18
CA PRO A 3 -38.03 54.52 23.05
C PRO A 3 -36.53 54.66 22.78
N SER A 4 -35.79 54.64 23.89
CA SER A 4 -34.36 54.84 24.03
C SER A 4 -33.55 53.73 23.36
N PHE A 5 -32.78 54.11 22.34
CA PHE A 5 -31.89 53.28 21.50
C PHE A 5 -30.80 52.48 22.22
N ARG A 6 -30.66 52.60 23.54
CA ARG A 6 -29.56 51.99 24.31
C ARG A 6 -29.76 50.50 24.64
N MET A 7 -30.98 49.96 24.57
CA MET A 7 -31.21 48.54 24.91
C MET A 7 -30.90 47.56 23.76
N ILE A 8 -30.93 48.00 22.51
CA ILE A 8 -30.79 47.08 21.36
C ILE A 8 -29.33 46.62 21.17
N VAL A 9 -28.35 47.46 21.53
CA VAL A 9 -26.92 47.16 21.35
C VAL A 9 -26.42 46.06 22.30
N ALA A 10 -27.00 45.95 23.50
CA ALA A 10 -26.59 44.94 24.49
C ALA A 10 -26.98 43.51 24.09
N VAL A 11 -28.13 43.32 23.43
CA VAL A 11 -28.62 41.99 23.03
C VAL A 11 -27.81 41.42 21.86
N LEU A 12 -27.39 42.28 20.91
CA LEU A 12 -26.57 41.88 19.76
C LEU A 12 -25.17 41.40 20.15
N TRP A 13 -24.58 41.92 21.25
CA TRP A 13 -23.26 41.50 21.71
C TRP A 13 -23.26 40.10 22.37
N VAL A 14 -24.32 39.72 23.07
CA VAL A 14 -24.42 38.41 23.72
C VAL A 14 -24.55 37.27 22.69
N PHE A 15 -25.29 37.49 21.60
CA PHE A 15 -25.45 36.48 20.54
C PHE A 15 -24.16 36.23 19.74
N LEU A 16 -23.31 37.25 19.55
CA LEU A 16 -22.02 37.10 18.87
C LEU A 16 -21.01 36.27 19.69
N CYS A 17 -21.01 36.38 21.03
CA CYS A 17 -20.13 35.57 21.87
C CYS A 17 -20.49 34.07 21.85
N VAL A 18 -21.77 33.71 21.85
CA VAL A 18 -22.19 32.29 21.88
C VAL A 18 -21.82 31.55 20.58
N ALA A 19 -21.89 32.23 19.43
CA ALA A 19 -21.50 31.65 18.15
C ALA A 19 -19.99 31.36 18.06
N VAL A 20 -19.14 32.17 18.69
CA VAL A 20 -17.67 31.97 18.68
C VAL A 20 -17.25 30.78 19.56
N PHE A 21 -17.94 30.52 20.67
CA PHE A 21 -17.62 29.39 21.54
C PHE A 21 -18.04 28.03 20.98
N TYR A 22 -19.10 27.96 20.16
CA TYR A 22 -19.56 26.68 19.60
C TYR A 22 -18.65 26.09 18.52
N VAL A 23 -17.74 26.87 17.93
CA VAL A 23 -16.79 26.38 16.91
C VAL A 23 -15.50 25.82 17.53
N ALA A 24 -15.24 26.06 18.82
CA ALA A 24 -13.97 25.71 19.47
C ALA A 24 -13.90 24.26 19.99
N SER A 25 -15.00 23.49 19.93
CA SER A 25 -15.09 22.15 20.51
C SER A 25 -15.11 21.02 19.49
N CYS A 26 -14.39 21.16 18.36
CA CYS A 26 -14.04 19.99 17.56
C CYS A 26 -13.02 19.17 18.35
N PRO A 27 -13.36 17.97 18.88
CA PRO A 27 -12.38 17.13 19.54
C PRO A 27 -11.28 16.86 18.52
N ARG A 28 -10.04 17.26 18.84
CA ARG A 28 -8.86 16.91 18.03
C ARG A 28 -8.91 15.41 17.84
N ARG A 29 -9.27 14.95 16.62
CA ARG A 29 -9.10 13.56 16.21
C ARG A 29 -7.64 13.23 16.49
N ARG A 30 -7.38 12.44 17.54
CA ARG A 30 -6.07 11.81 17.72
C ARG A 30 -5.81 11.10 16.40
N ARG A 31 -4.79 11.54 15.66
CA ARG A 31 -4.31 10.78 14.52
C ARG A 31 -3.87 9.44 15.09
N VAL A 32 -4.69 8.41 14.89
CA VAL A 32 -4.25 7.04 15.10
C VAL A 32 -3.12 6.87 14.11
N ASN A 33 -1.88 6.73 14.60
CA ASN A 33 -0.76 6.40 13.75
C ASN A 33 -1.08 5.06 13.09
N SER A 34 -1.53 5.09 11.84
CA SER A 34 -1.79 3.88 11.07
C SER A 34 -0.50 3.10 10.99
N PRO A 35 -0.46 1.80 11.30
CA PRO A 35 0.78 1.05 11.32
C PRO A 35 1.43 1.07 9.92
N HIS A 36 2.66 1.58 9.83
CA HIS A 36 3.43 1.68 8.59
C HIS A 36 4.69 0.82 8.68
N CYS A 37 5.12 0.27 7.54
CA CYS A 37 6.37 -0.47 7.44
C CYS A 37 7.44 0.46 6.89
N LYS A 38 8.59 0.52 7.56
CA LYS A 38 9.78 1.20 7.04
C LYS A 38 10.72 0.15 6.45
N VAL A 39 11.00 0.25 5.15
CA VAL A 39 11.94 -0.63 4.44
C VAL A 39 12.95 0.28 3.76
N ASP A 40 14.20 0.17 4.19
CA ASP A 40 15.27 1.11 3.87
C ASP A 40 14.85 2.56 4.21
N GLU A 41 14.80 3.43 3.21
CA GLU A 41 14.40 4.84 3.34
C GLU A 41 12.93 5.10 2.97
N LYS A 42 12.18 4.06 2.59
CA LYS A 42 10.79 4.18 2.15
C LYS A 42 9.82 3.75 3.23
N VAL A 43 8.69 4.45 3.31
CA VAL A 43 7.59 4.15 4.23
C VAL A 43 6.39 3.67 3.43
N PHE A 44 5.88 2.49 3.80
CA PHE A 44 4.73 1.84 3.16
C PHE A 44 3.54 1.82 4.12
N HIS A 45 2.36 2.17 3.60
CA HIS A 45 1.11 2.11 4.36
C HIS A 45 0.69 0.68 4.65
N HIS A 46 -0.19 0.51 5.66
CA HIS A 46 -0.85 -0.76 5.90
C HIS A 46 -1.49 -1.30 4.61
N GLU A 47 -1.28 -2.57 4.35
CA GLU A 47 -1.71 -3.32 3.17
C GLU A 47 -1.04 -2.96 1.84
N ALA A 48 -0.12 -1.99 1.82
CA ALA A 48 0.63 -1.67 0.62
C ALA A 48 1.44 -2.89 0.14
N ILE A 49 1.35 -3.19 -1.15
CA ILE A 49 2.12 -4.23 -1.84
C ILE A 49 3.29 -3.56 -2.55
N PHE A 50 4.50 -4.09 -2.36
CA PHE A 50 5.71 -3.51 -2.93
C PHE A 50 6.76 -4.58 -3.25
N THR A 51 7.73 -4.23 -4.09
CA THR A 51 8.93 -5.02 -4.37
C THR A 51 10.13 -4.43 -3.62
N TYR A 52 11.05 -5.27 -3.15
CA TYR A 52 12.22 -4.78 -2.42
C TYR A 52 13.13 -3.95 -3.35
N PRO A 53 13.62 -2.77 -2.93
CA PRO A 53 14.43 -1.89 -3.79
C PRO A 53 15.80 -2.46 -4.16
N SER A 54 16.28 -3.52 -3.50
CA SER A 54 17.53 -4.24 -3.82
C SER A 54 17.47 -5.04 -5.14
N GLY A 55 16.41 -4.89 -5.93
CA GLY A 55 16.24 -5.58 -7.21
C GLY A 55 15.83 -7.04 -7.06
N SER A 56 15.31 -7.43 -5.89
CA SER A 56 14.70 -8.76 -5.74
C SER A 56 13.30 -8.77 -6.37
N CYS A 57 12.93 -9.89 -7.00
CA CYS A 57 11.59 -10.08 -7.57
C CYS A 57 10.58 -10.58 -6.52
N TYR A 58 10.89 -10.43 -5.23
CA TYR A 58 9.98 -10.82 -4.18
C TYR A 58 8.95 -9.72 -3.95
N VAL A 59 7.69 -10.13 -3.90
CA VAL A 59 6.58 -9.23 -3.60
C VAL A 59 6.25 -9.34 -2.12
N TYR A 60 6.23 -8.20 -1.46
CA TYR A 60 5.93 -8.06 -0.05
C TYR A 60 4.65 -7.25 0.15
N LYS A 61 3.99 -7.45 1.29
CA LYS A 61 2.85 -6.66 1.77
C LYS A 61 3.19 -6.14 3.15
N CYS A 62 2.99 -4.86 3.37
CA CYS A 62 3.02 -4.29 4.70
C CYS A 62 1.74 -4.68 5.45
N TYR A 63 1.84 -5.32 6.61
CA TYR A 63 0.70 -5.74 7.41
C TYR A 63 0.98 -5.48 8.89
N TYR A 64 0.23 -4.58 9.53
CA TYR A 64 0.45 -4.13 10.91
C TYR A 64 1.91 -3.82 11.24
N ALA A 65 2.55 -2.94 10.44
CA ALA A 65 3.96 -2.55 10.59
C ALA A 65 4.99 -3.70 10.42
N MET A 66 4.54 -4.89 9.99
CA MET A 66 5.40 -6.01 9.63
C MET A 66 5.40 -6.22 8.11
N VAL A 67 6.57 -6.54 7.56
CA VAL A 67 6.70 -6.90 6.15
C VAL A 67 6.44 -8.39 6.00
N LYS A 68 5.38 -8.76 5.28
CA LYS A 68 5.03 -10.14 4.98
C LYS A 68 5.34 -10.45 3.53
N TRP A 69 5.98 -11.58 3.29
CA TRP A 69 6.18 -12.10 1.94
C TRP A 69 4.84 -12.60 1.38
N VAL A 70 4.50 -12.17 0.15
CA VAL A 70 3.19 -12.46 -0.48
C VAL A 70 3.34 -13.43 -1.63
N LYS A 71 4.31 -13.19 -2.52
CA LYS A 71 4.39 -13.89 -3.78
C LYS A 71 5.83 -14.11 -4.24
N ASN A 72 6.00 -15.27 -4.84
CA ASN A 72 7.21 -15.72 -5.51
C ASN A 72 7.11 -15.31 -6.99
N GLU A 73 8.11 -14.58 -7.48
CA GLU A 73 8.29 -14.30 -8.89
C GLU A 73 9.72 -14.70 -9.29
N CYS A 74 9.87 -15.17 -10.52
CA CYS A 74 11.17 -15.57 -11.06
C CYS A 74 11.89 -14.35 -11.62
N ARG A 75 13.19 -14.24 -11.35
CA ARG A 75 14.05 -13.22 -11.96
C ARG A 75 14.75 -13.81 -13.18
N PHE A 76 14.56 -13.22 -14.35
CA PHE A 76 15.23 -13.63 -15.59
C PHE A 76 15.64 -12.38 -16.38
N ASN A 77 16.93 -12.24 -16.71
CA ASN A 77 17.51 -11.08 -17.39
C ASN A 77 17.07 -9.72 -16.81
N GLY A 78 17.08 -9.61 -15.47
CA GLY A 78 16.69 -8.38 -14.77
C GLY A 78 15.19 -8.08 -14.73
N ARG A 79 14.35 -8.92 -15.35
CA ARG A 79 12.88 -8.80 -15.31
C ARG A 79 12.28 -9.83 -14.34
N CYS A 80 11.14 -9.47 -13.76
CA CYS A 80 10.38 -10.31 -12.84
C CYS A 80 9.19 -10.94 -13.57
N TYR A 81 9.02 -12.24 -13.40
CA TYR A 81 7.95 -13.02 -14.02
C TYR A 81 7.11 -13.71 -12.94
N LYS A 82 5.79 -13.51 -13.00
CA LYS A 82 4.83 -14.12 -12.07
C LYS A 82 4.96 -15.64 -12.07
N LEU A 83 4.69 -16.27 -10.92
CA LEU A 83 4.61 -17.73 -10.84
C LEU A 83 3.66 -18.30 -11.91
N ASN A 84 4.07 -19.38 -12.57
CA ASN A 84 3.42 -20.01 -13.72
C ASN A 84 3.41 -19.20 -15.02
N ALA A 85 3.96 -17.98 -15.05
CA ALA A 85 4.14 -17.27 -16.31
C ALA A 85 5.05 -18.06 -17.24
N VAL A 86 4.70 -18.06 -18.53
CA VAL A 86 5.49 -18.63 -19.62
C VAL A 86 5.95 -17.47 -20.49
N TRP A 87 7.23 -17.45 -20.85
CA TRP A 87 7.78 -16.42 -21.73
C TRP A 87 8.79 -17.02 -22.71
N HIS A 88 9.10 -16.25 -23.74
CA HIS A 88 10.10 -16.58 -24.74
C HIS A 88 11.32 -15.66 -24.56
N SER A 89 12.51 -16.24 -24.75
CA SER A 89 13.76 -15.48 -24.82
C SER A 89 14.66 -16.17 -25.84
N GLY A 90 14.77 -15.59 -27.04
CA GLY A 90 15.30 -16.28 -28.21
C GLY A 90 14.41 -17.46 -28.62
N ASP A 91 15.02 -18.57 -29.01
CA ASP A 91 14.32 -19.80 -29.43
C ASP A 91 13.80 -20.65 -28.25
N LYS A 92 14.10 -20.22 -27.03
CA LYS A 92 13.79 -20.96 -25.81
C LYS A 92 12.50 -20.46 -25.19
N THR A 93 11.74 -21.39 -24.63
CA THR A 93 10.53 -21.10 -23.85
C THR A 93 10.84 -21.39 -22.40
N PHE A 94 10.51 -20.48 -21.50
CA PHE A 94 10.74 -20.62 -20.06
C PHE A 94 9.43 -20.55 -19.30
N ARG A 95 9.37 -21.20 -18.15
CA ARG A 95 8.26 -21.07 -17.20
C ARG A 95 8.76 -20.88 -15.79
N CYS A 96 8.12 -19.95 -15.08
CA CYS A 96 8.37 -19.73 -13.67
C CYS A 96 7.63 -20.80 -12.85
N ILE A 97 8.36 -21.57 -12.05
CA ILE A 97 7.85 -22.66 -11.21
C ILE A 97 8.38 -22.52 -9.78
N LEU A 98 7.79 -23.26 -8.83
CA LEU A 98 8.38 -23.41 -7.50
C LEU A 98 9.34 -24.59 -7.49
N ASN A 99 10.52 -24.41 -6.91
CA ASN A 99 11.44 -25.51 -6.64
C ASN A 99 10.99 -26.32 -5.40
N LYS A 100 11.74 -27.37 -5.06
CA LYS A 100 11.45 -28.23 -3.89
C LYS A 100 11.49 -27.47 -2.56
N GLU A 101 12.22 -26.36 -2.51
CA GLU A 101 12.33 -25.47 -1.35
C GLU A 101 11.25 -24.37 -1.31
N LYS A 102 10.24 -24.43 -2.21
CA LYS A 102 9.18 -23.41 -2.34
C LYS A 102 9.72 -22.02 -2.72
N LYS A 103 10.87 -21.92 -3.39
CA LYS A 103 11.40 -20.68 -3.99
C LYS A 103 11.01 -20.62 -5.47
N ALA A 104 10.72 -19.42 -5.99
CA ALA A 104 10.48 -19.24 -7.41
C ALA A 104 11.77 -19.41 -8.21
N ASP A 105 11.74 -20.27 -9.22
CA ASP A 105 12.82 -20.46 -10.16
C ASP A 105 12.27 -20.74 -11.57
N TYR A 106 13.05 -20.51 -12.61
CA TYR A 106 12.60 -20.71 -13.98
C TYR A 106 13.14 -22.02 -14.55
N LYS A 107 12.32 -22.68 -15.39
CA LYS A 107 12.71 -23.88 -16.11
C LYS A 107 12.45 -23.70 -17.60
N GLU A 108 13.43 -24.08 -18.42
CA GLU A 108 13.25 -24.17 -19.87
C GLU A 108 12.26 -25.29 -20.19
N ILE A 109 11.19 -24.95 -20.90
CA ILE A 109 10.21 -25.90 -21.44
C ILE A 109 10.63 -26.18 -22.88
N ASN A 110 11.25 -27.34 -23.11
CA ASN A 110 11.40 -27.86 -24.46
C ASN A 110 10.03 -28.24 -25.01
N LYS A 111 9.62 -27.61 -26.11
CA LYS A 111 8.36 -27.88 -26.81
C LYS A 111 8.27 -29.33 -27.38
N GLY A 112 9.35 -30.11 -27.31
CA GLY A 112 9.53 -31.35 -28.06
C GLY A 112 9.35 -32.68 -27.32
N ASN A 113 8.97 -32.75 -26.04
CA ASN A 113 8.83 -34.04 -25.35
C ASN A 113 7.43 -34.26 -24.76
N ARG A 114 6.41 -34.22 -25.63
CA ARG A 114 5.12 -34.89 -25.36
C ARG A 114 5.25 -36.39 -25.64
N ARG A 115 6.12 -37.11 -24.92
CA ARG A 115 5.91 -38.55 -24.74
C ARG A 115 5.00 -38.72 -23.53
N TYR A 116 3.70 -38.56 -23.78
CA TYR A 116 2.69 -39.20 -22.95
C TYR A 116 2.82 -40.71 -23.22
N LYS A 117 3.17 -41.45 -22.16
CA LYS A 117 3.03 -42.90 -22.07
C LYS A 117 1.67 -43.20 -21.47
#